data_AF-A0A1Y3VDL7-F1
#
_entry.id   AF-A0A1Y3VDL7-F1
#
_cell.length_a   1.000
_cell.length_b   1.000
_cell.length_c   1.000
_cell.angle_alpha   90.00
_cell.angle_beta   90.00
_cell.angle_gamma   90.00
#
_symmetry.space_group_name_H-M   'P 1'
#
loop_
_entity.id
_entity.type
_entity.pdbx_description
1 polymer ?
#
loop_
_entity_poly.entity_id
_entity_poly.type
_entity_poly.pdbx_seq_one_letter_code
_entity_poly.pdbx_strand_id
1 'polypeptide(L)'
;MDNQNYSWKQTTADLYKAVMIYTFAAIAASIFGFIGTIGSAASAVASFAGGNLSGGGFGIWDILEILATVAVIYGYWLFIKSLDIFKQLVNPADAPRIGSIRTATILSIVAAIVACIPMLGFVGGILNLIAWIMLLIAYANLKNSVTFPEGARRGMSKLFTAMILGIIGWIIGLIPLVGGIIETILEIVAFVIVLLGWKNVSMSEEPTAQA
;
A
#
# COMPACT_ATOMS: atom_id res chain seq x y z
N MET A 1 28.26 8.28 0.53
CA MET A 1 27.71 7.41 1.59
C MET A 1 27.45 8.32 2.77
N ASP A 2 26.21 8.83 2.90
CA ASP A 2 25.86 9.65 4.06
C ASP A 2 25.71 8.73 5.26
N ASN A 3 26.70 8.75 6.16
CA ASN A 3 26.66 8.12 7.48
C ASN A 3 25.67 8.86 8.37
N GLN A 4 24.38 8.80 8.03
CA GLN A 4 23.30 9.14 8.95
C GLN A 4 23.10 7.92 9.85
N ASN A 5 23.43 8.03 11.14
CA ASN A 5 23.05 7.04 12.14
C ASN A 5 21.53 7.10 12.30
N TYR A 6 20.81 6.36 11.45
CA TYR A 6 19.36 6.27 11.51
C TYR A 6 18.94 5.56 12.80
N SER A 7 18.15 6.23 13.62
CA SER A 7 17.58 5.63 14.83
C SER A 7 16.33 4.81 14.52
N TRP A 8 15.98 3.89 15.42
CA TRP A 8 14.74 3.14 15.37
C TRP A 8 13.51 4.06 15.24
N LYS A 9 13.44 5.10 16.08
CA LYS A 9 12.30 6.03 16.10
C LYS A 9 12.16 6.82 14.80
N GLN A 10 13.27 7.28 14.23
CA GLN A 10 13.23 7.99 12.96
C GLN A 10 12.78 7.06 11.82
N THR A 11 13.37 5.88 11.74
CA THR A 11 13.09 4.92 10.66
C THR A 11 11.65 4.41 10.69
N THR A 12 11.13 4.08 11.87
CA THR A 12 9.74 3.61 12.02
C THR A 12 8.72 4.73 11.82
N ALA A 13 9.06 5.97 12.17
CA ALA A 13 8.25 7.14 11.82
C ALA A 13 8.22 7.39 10.30
N ASP A 14 9.36 7.23 9.62
CA ASP A 14 9.45 7.40 8.17
C ASP A 14 8.72 6.28 7.42
N LEU A 15 8.72 5.04 7.94
CA LEU A 15 7.84 3.96 7.45
C LEU A 15 6.37 4.37 7.54
N TYR A 16 5.92 4.86 8.70
CA TYR A 16 4.53 5.27 8.88
C TYR A 16 4.13 6.46 7.99
N LYS A 17 5.00 7.47 7.87
CA LYS A 17 4.79 8.60 6.96
C LYS A 17 4.67 8.13 5.51
N ALA A 18 5.56 7.24 5.07
CA ALA A 18 5.51 6.68 3.72
C ALA A 18 4.18 5.97 3.45
N VAL A 19 3.71 5.18 4.42
CA VAL A 19 2.40 4.52 4.36
C VAL A 19 1.28 5.53 4.21
N MET A 20 1.25 6.58 5.04
CA MET A 20 0.25 7.64 4.91
C MET A 20 0.30 8.31 3.53
N ILE A 21 1.50 8.64 3.03
CA ILE A 21 1.68 9.32 1.75
C ILE A 21 1.10 8.47 0.61
N TYR A 22 1.58 7.23 0.42
CA TYR A 22 1.10 6.44 -0.73
C TYR A 22 -0.38 6.11 -0.61
N THR A 23 -0.88 5.90 0.61
CA THR A 23 -2.29 5.57 0.86
C THR A 23 -3.22 6.74 0.55
N PHE A 24 -2.98 7.92 1.13
CA PHE A 24 -3.86 9.07 0.91
C PHE A 24 -3.70 9.63 -0.50
N ALA A 25 -2.50 9.57 -1.08
CA ALA A 25 -2.28 9.95 -2.46
C ALA A 25 -3.02 9.01 -3.43
N ALA A 26 -3.08 7.71 -3.15
CA ALA A 26 -3.85 6.78 -3.98
C ALA A 26 -5.35 7.08 -3.94
N ILE A 27 -5.90 7.35 -2.75
CA ILE A 27 -7.31 7.77 -2.60
C ILE A 27 -7.56 9.07 -3.36
N ALA A 28 -6.68 10.06 -3.22
CA ALA A 28 -6.79 11.33 -3.92
C ALA A 28 -6.74 11.15 -5.44
N ALA A 29 -5.82 10.34 -5.96
CA ALA A 29 -5.73 10.02 -7.38
C ALA A 29 -7.03 9.38 -7.90
N SER A 30 -7.59 8.40 -7.19
CA SER A 30 -8.86 7.79 -7.55
C SER A 30 -10.02 8.79 -7.59
N ILE A 31 -10.10 9.69 -6.61
CA ILE A 31 -11.14 10.73 -6.57
C ILE A 31 -10.96 11.72 -7.72
N PHE A 32 -9.75 12.21 -7.97
CA PHE A 32 -9.47 13.17 -9.03
C PHE A 32 -9.71 12.59 -10.42
N GLY A 33 -9.27 11.35 -10.68
CA GLY A 33 -9.53 10.68 -11.96
C GLY A 33 -11.00 10.39 -12.20
N PHE A 34 -11.76 10.03 -11.15
CA PHE A 34 -13.21 9.87 -11.25
C PHE A 34 -13.91 11.19 -11.61
N ILE A 35 -13.58 12.29 -10.93
CA ILE A 35 -14.13 13.62 -11.23
C ILE A 35 -13.72 14.08 -12.63
N GLY A 36 -12.46 13.88 -13.01
CA GLY A 36 -11.94 14.18 -14.34
C GLY A 36 -12.69 13.45 -15.44
N THR A 37 -12.99 12.16 -15.24
CA THR A 37 -13.78 11.36 -16.19
C THR A 37 -15.19 11.90 -16.39
N ILE A 38 -15.87 12.33 -15.32
CA ILE A 38 -17.20 12.96 -15.41
C ILE A 38 -17.13 14.28 -16.19
N GLY A 39 -16.14 15.14 -15.88
CA GLY A 39 -15.95 16.42 -16.56
C GLY A 39 -15.67 16.26 -18.06
N SER A 40 -14.81 15.30 -18.41
CA SER A 40 -14.47 14.96 -19.79
C SER A 40 -15.68 14.36 -20.54
N ALA A 41 -16.46 13.49 -19.90
CA ALA A 41 -17.69 12.94 -20.48
C ALA A 41 -18.75 14.04 -20.72
N ALA A 42 -18.95 14.95 -19.77
CA ALA A 42 -19.85 16.08 -19.92
C ALA A 42 -19.43 17.01 -21.07
N SER A 43 -18.12 17.27 -21.20
CA SER A 43 -17.54 18.08 -22.28
C SER A 43 -17.72 17.41 -23.65
N ALA A 44 -17.57 16.09 -23.73
CA ALA A 44 -17.83 15.32 -24.94
C ALA A 44 -19.31 15.38 -25.35
N VAL A 45 -20.25 15.26 -24.41
CA VAL A 45 -21.69 15.40 -24.72
C VAL A 45 -22.01 16.81 -25.23
N ALA A 46 -21.42 17.84 -24.61
CA ALA A 46 -21.59 19.22 -25.05
C ALA A 46 -20.99 19.47 -26.46
N SER A 47 -19.85 18.87 -26.79
CA SER A 47 -19.22 18.98 -28.11
C SER A 47 -20.02 18.25 -29.20
N PHE A 48 -20.64 17.10 -28.88
CA PHE A 48 -21.60 16.43 -29.76
C PHE A 48 -22.88 17.26 -29.98
N ALA A 49 -23.42 17.88 -28.93
CA ALA A 49 -24.62 18.71 -29.03
C ALA A 49 -24.37 20.04 -29.76
N GLY A 50 -23.17 20.61 -29.65
CA GLY A 50 -22.79 21.90 -30.24
C GLY A 50 -22.16 21.82 -31.63
N GLY A 51 -21.98 20.64 -32.22
CA GLY A 51 -21.41 20.44 -33.56
C GLY A 51 -19.91 20.75 -33.70
N ASN A 52 -19.24 21.14 -32.61
CA ASN A 52 -17.80 21.43 -32.56
C ASN A 52 -17.07 20.33 -31.79
N LEU A 53 -16.39 19.44 -32.50
CA LEU A 53 -15.58 18.38 -31.90
C LEU A 53 -14.29 18.98 -31.30
N SER A 54 -14.36 19.50 -30.08
CA SER A 54 -13.15 19.73 -29.26
C SER A 54 -12.88 18.47 -28.45
N GLY A 55 -11.70 17.87 -28.64
CA GLY A 55 -11.25 16.75 -27.81
C GLY A 55 -11.20 17.19 -26.35
N GLY A 56 -11.64 16.32 -25.43
CA GLY A 56 -11.64 16.59 -23.99
C GLY A 56 -10.28 17.15 -23.57
N GLY A 57 -10.25 18.41 -23.16
CA GLY A 57 -9.01 19.12 -22.85
C GLY A 57 -8.42 18.63 -21.53
N PHE A 58 -7.08 18.65 -21.45
CA PHE A 58 -6.35 18.39 -20.22
C PHE A 58 -6.66 19.48 -19.17
N GLY A 59 -7.38 19.09 -18.12
CA GLY A 59 -7.92 19.98 -17.10
C GLY A 59 -7.14 19.95 -15.79
N ILE A 60 -7.56 20.81 -14.85
CA ILE A 60 -6.99 20.85 -13.50
C ILE A 60 -7.09 19.49 -12.77
N TRP A 61 -8.14 18.71 -13.05
CA TRP A 61 -8.34 17.39 -12.46
C TRP A 61 -7.29 16.37 -12.92
N ASP A 62 -6.89 16.42 -14.21
CA ASP A 62 -5.83 15.56 -14.74
C ASP A 62 -4.47 15.91 -14.10
N ILE A 63 -4.20 17.21 -13.90
CA ILE A 63 -2.98 17.66 -13.20
C ILE A 63 -2.96 17.15 -11.76
N LEU A 64 -4.09 17.27 -11.04
CA LEU A 64 -4.19 16.82 -9.65
C LEU A 64 -4.06 15.29 -9.53
N GLU A 65 -4.66 14.54 -10.45
CA GLU A 65 -4.50 13.08 -10.54
C GLU A 65 -3.03 12.69 -10.78
N ILE A 66 -2.33 13.37 -11.69
CA ILE A 66 -0.90 13.12 -11.95
C ILE A 66 -0.06 13.45 -10.71
N LEU A 67 -0.30 14.59 -10.05
CA LEU A 67 0.43 14.96 -8.83
C LEU A 67 0.20 13.94 -7.71
N ALA A 68 -1.03 13.48 -7.53
CA ALA A 68 -1.36 12.42 -6.59
C ALA A 68 -0.65 11.11 -6.97
N THR A 69 -0.63 10.73 -8.25
CA THR A 69 0.08 9.54 -8.73
C THR A 69 1.59 9.62 -8.48
N VAL A 70 2.21 10.79 -8.70
CA VAL A 70 3.62 11.04 -8.37
C VAL A 70 3.85 10.90 -6.86
N ALA A 71 2.94 11.41 -6.03
CA ALA A 71 3.01 11.23 -4.58
C ALA A 71 2.87 9.76 -4.15
N VAL A 72 2.06 8.95 -4.84
CA VAL A 72 1.99 7.48 -4.63
C VAL A 72 3.36 6.84 -4.88
N ILE A 73 3.98 7.14 -6.03
CA ILE A 73 5.29 6.59 -6.40
C ILE A 73 6.34 7.02 -5.37
N TYR A 74 6.35 8.28 -4.97
CA TYR A 74 7.25 8.79 -3.95
C TYR A 74 7.03 8.10 -2.59
N GLY A 75 5.78 7.89 -2.18
CA GLY A 75 5.44 7.18 -0.95
C GLY A 75 5.93 5.74 -0.96
N TYR A 76 5.76 5.00 -2.06
CA TYR A 76 6.31 3.65 -2.20
C TYR A 76 7.85 3.62 -2.19
N TRP A 77 8.49 4.56 -2.86
CA TRP A 77 9.95 4.69 -2.84
C TRP A 77 10.46 4.94 -1.42
N LEU A 78 9.84 5.87 -0.69
CA LEU A 78 10.18 6.16 0.70
C LEU A 78 9.95 4.93 1.59
N PHE A 79 8.86 4.19 1.38
CA PHE A 79 8.56 2.98 2.13
C PHE A 79 9.62 1.90 1.92
N ILE A 80 9.99 1.62 0.67
CA ILE A 80 11.03 0.63 0.32
C ILE A 80 12.38 1.03 0.92
N LYS A 81 12.76 2.31 0.80
CA LYS A 81 14.01 2.83 1.38
C LYS A 81 14.01 2.70 2.90
N SER A 82 12.92 3.07 3.56
CA SER A 82 12.80 2.97 5.02
C SER A 82 12.82 1.52 5.49
N LEU A 83 12.31 0.57 4.70
CA LEU A 83 12.43 -0.87 4.99
C LEU A 83 13.88 -1.36 4.89
N ASP A 84 14.67 -0.86 3.94
CA ASP A 84 16.10 -1.20 3.83
C ASP A 84 16.89 -0.76 5.07
N ILE A 85 16.59 0.43 5.59
CA ILE A 85 17.18 0.94 6.84
C ILE A 85 16.65 0.13 8.02
N PHE A 86 15.32 -0.09 8.10
CA PHE A 86 14.68 -0.81 9.20
C PHE A 86 15.22 -2.23 9.35
N LYS A 87 15.51 -2.90 8.23
CA LYS A 87 16.14 -4.22 8.19
C LYS A 87 17.49 -4.25 8.91
N GLN A 88 18.25 -3.15 8.90
CA GLN A 88 19.56 -3.06 9.56
C GLN A 88 19.45 -2.77 11.06
N LEU A 89 18.29 -2.28 11.51
CA LEU A 89 18.02 -1.92 12.91
C LEU A 89 17.35 -3.05 13.70
N VAL A 90 16.81 -4.06 13.02
CA VAL A 90 16.21 -5.23 13.66
C VAL A 90 17.25 -6.30 13.93
N ASN A 91 16.93 -7.23 14.84
CA ASN A 91 17.76 -8.40 15.08
C ASN A 91 17.98 -9.20 13.77
N PRO A 92 19.17 -9.78 13.54
CA PRO A 92 19.45 -10.60 12.36
C PRO A 92 18.44 -11.73 12.09
N ALA A 93 17.79 -12.26 13.12
CA ALA A 93 16.73 -13.27 12.98
C ALA A 93 15.46 -12.73 12.29
N ASP A 94 15.15 -11.44 12.46
CA ASP A 94 13.96 -10.79 11.90
C ASP A 94 14.25 -10.09 10.56
N ALA A 95 15.51 -9.72 10.30
CA ALA A 95 15.93 -9.01 9.09
C ALA A 95 15.48 -9.68 7.77
N PRO A 96 15.49 -11.02 7.61
CA PRO A 96 14.94 -11.66 6.42
C PRO A 96 13.45 -11.39 6.21
N ARG A 97 12.65 -11.30 7.30
CA ARG A 97 11.21 -11.05 7.22
C ARG A 97 10.90 -9.62 6.81
N ILE A 98 11.68 -8.64 7.29
CA ILE A 98 11.61 -7.26 6.80
C ILE A 98 12.01 -7.18 5.33
N GLY A 99 13.05 -7.92 4.93
CA GLY A 99 13.41 -8.08 3.53
C GLY A 99 12.28 -8.66 2.67
N SER A 100 11.53 -9.65 3.18
CA SER A 100 10.36 -10.20 2.50
C SER A 100 9.26 -9.18 2.30
N ILE A 101 8.98 -8.29 3.28
CA ILE A 101 8.00 -7.21 3.12
C ILE A 101 8.41 -6.30 1.97
N ARG A 102 9.68 -5.88 1.93
CA ARG A 102 10.23 -5.05 0.86
C ARG A 102 10.08 -5.70 -0.51
N THR A 103 10.55 -6.94 -0.64
CA THR A 103 10.48 -7.68 -1.90
C THR A 103 9.04 -7.88 -2.34
N ALA A 104 8.13 -8.19 -1.43
CA ALA A 104 6.71 -8.31 -1.72
C ALA A 104 6.11 -6.98 -2.20
N THR A 105 6.45 -5.85 -1.59
CA THR A 105 5.98 -4.53 -2.06
C THR A 105 6.48 -4.20 -3.46
N ILE A 106 7.75 -4.50 -3.77
CA ILE A 106 8.28 -4.34 -5.14
C ILE A 106 7.52 -5.26 -6.10
N LEU A 107 7.31 -6.51 -5.71
CA LEU A 107 6.61 -7.50 -6.51
C LEU A 107 5.16 -7.09 -6.76
N SER A 108 4.45 -6.50 -5.79
CA SER A 108 3.09 -6.00 -5.98
C SER A 108 3.04 -4.81 -6.93
N ILE A 109 4.03 -3.91 -6.89
CA ILE A 109 4.12 -2.79 -7.85
C ILE A 109 4.38 -3.31 -9.26
N VAL A 110 5.34 -4.22 -9.42
CA VAL A 110 5.62 -4.87 -10.72
C VAL A 110 4.40 -5.64 -11.22
N ALA A 111 3.72 -6.37 -10.34
CA ALA A 111 2.49 -7.09 -10.66
C ALA A 111 1.40 -6.16 -11.19
N ALA A 112 1.19 -5.01 -10.55
CA ALA A 112 0.23 -4.00 -11.01
C ALA A 112 0.56 -3.48 -12.41
N ILE A 113 1.84 -3.19 -12.68
CA ILE A 113 2.28 -2.74 -14.02
C ILE A 113 2.10 -3.84 -15.08
N VAL A 114 2.50 -5.08 -14.78
CA VAL A 114 2.35 -6.22 -15.69
C VAL A 114 0.87 -6.52 -15.96
N ALA A 115 0.00 -6.35 -14.95
CA ALA A 115 -1.44 -6.55 -15.10
C ALA A 115 -2.09 -5.57 -16.09
N CYS A 116 -1.50 -4.40 -16.32
CA CYS A 116 -1.95 -3.43 -17.31
C CYS A 116 -1.63 -3.83 -18.76
N ILE A 117 -0.77 -4.83 -18.99
CA ILE A 117 -0.39 -5.26 -20.34
C ILE A 117 -1.43 -6.29 -20.84
N PRO A 118 -2.13 -6.01 -21.97
CA PRO A 118 -3.02 -6.99 -22.59
C PRO A 118 -2.31 -8.34 -22.80
N MET A 119 -3.00 -9.46 -22.56
CA MET A 119 -2.49 -10.85 -22.61
C MET A 119 -1.53 -11.27 -21.47
N LEU A 120 -0.94 -10.35 -20.69
CA LEU A 120 -0.06 -10.67 -19.56
C LEU A 120 -0.73 -10.48 -18.18
N GLY A 121 -2.02 -10.11 -18.17
CA GLY A 121 -2.79 -9.93 -16.93
C GLY A 121 -2.69 -11.10 -15.95
N PHE A 122 -2.67 -12.34 -16.46
CA PHE A 122 -2.54 -13.54 -15.61
C PHE A 122 -1.19 -13.60 -14.88
N VAL A 123 -0.10 -13.16 -15.52
CA VAL A 123 1.24 -13.10 -14.91
C VAL A 123 1.23 -12.08 -13.77
N GLY A 124 0.62 -10.92 -14.00
CA GLY A 124 0.40 -9.91 -12.96
C GLY A 124 -0.36 -10.49 -11.75
N GLY A 125 -1.44 -11.23 -12.01
CA GLY A 125 -2.19 -11.91 -10.95
C GLY A 125 -1.35 -12.89 -10.12
N ILE A 126 -0.52 -13.72 -10.78
CA ILE A 126 0.37 -14.67 -10.09
C ILE A 126 1.42 -13.94 -9.24
N LEU A 127 2.07 -12.90 -9.80
CA LEU A 127 3.08 -12.12 -9.07
C LEU A 127 2.46 -11.44 -7.84
N ASN A 128 1.25 -10.90 -7.98
CA ASN A 128 0.52 -10.30 -6.86
C ASN A 128 0.20 -11.32 -5.77
N LEU A 129 -0.25 -12.53 -6.15
CA LEU A 129 -0.51 -13.61 -5.19
C LEU A 129 0.76 -14.01 -4.42
N ILE A 130 1.90 -14.12 -5.09
CA ILE A 130 3.19 -14.42 -4.46
C ILE A 130 3.57 -13.32 -3.46
N ALA A 131 3.46 -12.05 -3.87
CA ALA A 131 3.73 -10.90 -2.99
C ALA A 131 2.86 -10.95 -1.73
N TRP A 132 1.59 -11.24 -1.92
CA TRP A 132 0.60 -11.31 -0.85
C TRP A 132 0.91 -12.43 0.15
N ILE A 133 1.27 -13.63 -0.32
CA ILE A 133 1.72 -14.75 0.53
C ILE A 133 3.01 -14.38 1.30
N MET A 134 3.96 -13.73 0.64
CA MET A 134 5.20 -13.28 1.30
C MET A 134 4.90 -12.30 2.46
N LEU A 135 3.99 -11.34 2.25
CA LEU A 135 3.53 -10.41 3.30
C LEU A 135 2.86 -11.15 4.45
N LEU A 136 1.95 -12.07 4.15
CA LEU A 136 1.27 -12.89 5.15
C LEU A 136 2.27 -13.63 6.04
N ILE A 137 3.24 -14.33 5.44
CA ILE A 137 4.28 -15.06 6.16
C ILE A 137 5.15 -14.11 6.98
N ALA A 138 5.58 -12.98 6.40
CA ALA A 138 6.42 -12.02 7.10
C ALA A 138 5.72 -11.47 8.36
N TYR A 139 4.48 -10.99 8.23
CA TYR A 139 3.73 -10.45 9.37
C TYR A 139 3.38 -11.53 10.39
N ALA A 140 3.05 -12.76 9.97
CA ALA A 140 2.78 -13.88 10.87
C ALA A 140 4.00 -14.26 11.73
N ASN A 141 5.20 -14.14 11.18
CA ASN A 141 6.43 -14.39 11.94
C ASN A 141 6.74 -13.20 12.86
N LEU A 142 6.73 -11.97 12.32
CA LEU A 142 7.12 -10.77 13.07
C LEU A 142 6.17 -10.44 14.23
N LYS A 143 4.87 -10.76 14.13
CA LYS A 143 3.95 -10.59 15.25
C LYS A 143 4.27 -11.49 16.45
N ASN A 144 4.99 -12.59 16.22
CA ASN A 144 5.41 -13.56 17.22
C ASN A 144 6.92 -13.50 17.50
N SER A 145 7.64 -12.52 16.93
CA SER A 145 9.08 -12.37 17.15
C SER A 145 9.36 -12.15 18.65
N VAL A 146 10.42 -12.77 19.16
CA VAL A 146 10.87 -12.57 20.55
C VAL A 146 11.80 -11.36 20.69
N THR A 147 12.33 -10.87 19.57
CA THR A 147 13.28 -9.77 19.46
C THR A 147 12.59 -8.44 19.17
N PHE A 148 11.34 -8.46 18.69
CA PHE A 148 10.58 -7.24 18.48
C PHE A 148 10.02 -6.65 19.79
N PRO A 149 10.10 -5.33 19.97
CA PRO A 149 9.44 -4.65 21.07
C PRO A 149 7.92 -4.84 20.98
N GLU A 150 7.22 -4.85 22.11
CA GLU A 150 5.80 -5.19 22.17
C GLU A 150 4.94 -4.31 21.25
N GLY A 151 5.23 -3.00 21.19
CA GLY A 151 4.54 -2.08 20.27
C GLY A 151 4.66 -2.50 18.80
N ALA A 152 5.85 -2.91 18.37
CA ALA A 152 6.08 -3.36 16.99
C ALA A 152 5.37 -4.70 16.72
N ARG A 153 5.39 -5.65 17.66
CA ARG A 153 4.65 -6.92 17.54
C ARG A 153 3.16 -6.72 17.42
N ARG A 154 2.59 -5.82 18.23
CA ARG A 154 1.18 -5.42 18.13
C ARG A 154 0.88 -4.78 16.78
N GLY A 155 1.78 -3.96 16.25
CA GLY A 155 1.68 -3.41 14.90
C GLY A 155 1.68 -4.48 13.82
N MET A 156 2.63 -5.41 13.86
CA MET A 156 2.71 -6.55 12.92
C MET A 156 1.50 -7.47 13.03
N SER A 157 0.95 -7.66 14.24
CA SER A 157 -0.29 -8.42 14.44
C SER A 157 -1.48 -7.77 13.74
N LYS A 158 -1.58 -6.44 13.79
CA LYS A 158 -2.61 -5.69 13.04
C LYS A 158 -2.43 -5.86 11.54
N LEU A 159 -1.20 -5.72 11.03
CA LEU A 159 -0.91 -5.93 9.60
C LEU A 159 -1.29 -7.34 9.15
N PHE A 160 -0.99 -8.36 9.97
CA PHE A 160 -1.46 -9.72 9.73
C PHE A 160 -2.98 -9.83 9.72
N THR A 161 -3.68 -9.23 10.70
CA THR A 161 -5.15 -9.21 10.74
C THR A 161 -5.74 -8.55 9.50
N ALA A 162 -5.16 -7.44 9.02
CA ALA A 162 -5.60 -6.80 7.78
C ALA A 162 -5.47 -7.74 6.58
N MET A 163 -4.39 -8.54 6.50
CA MET A 163 -4.28 -9.56 5.45
C MET A 163 -5.38 -10.61 5.55
N ILE A 164 -5.68 -11.12 6.74
CA ILE A 164 -6.75 -12.12 6.94
C ILE A 164 -8.12 -11.54 6.57
N LEU A 165 -8.40 -10.28 6.93
CA LEU A 165 -9.62 -9.60 6.52
C LEU A 165 -9.73 -9.49 5.00
N GLY A 166 -8.61 -9.28 4.30
CA GLY A 166 -8.59 -9.31 2.83
C GLY A 166 -9.02 -10.67 2.26
N ILE A 167 -8.59 -11.79 2.84
CA ILE A 167 -9.04 -13.14 2.42
C ILE A 167 -10.54 -13.30 2.64
N ILE A 168 -11.00 -12.94 3.84
CA ILE A 168 -12.40 -13.06 4.22
C ILE A 168 -13.26 -12.18 3.31
N GLY A 169 -12.82 -10.94 3.03
CA GLY A 169 -13.44 -10.02 2.10
C GLY A 169 -13.58 -10.63 0.71
N TRP A 170 -12.47 -11.15 0.16
CA TRP A 170 -12.47 -11.79 -1.15
C TRP A 170 -13.42 -13.00 -1.24
N ILE A 171 -13.44 -13.88 -0.22
CA ILE A 171 -14.34 -15.04 -0.19
C ILE A 171 -15.81 -14.60 -0.11
N ILE A 172 -16.12 -13.62 0.75
CA ILE A 172 -17.48 -13.10 0.91
C ILE A 172 -17.93 -12.34 -0.34
N GLY A 173 -17.02 -11.64 -1.02
CA GLY A 173 -17.25 -10.92 -2.27
C GLY A 173 -17.85 -11.79 -3.37
N LEU A 174 -17.58 -13.10 -3.35
CA LEU A 174 -18.15 -14.07 -4.29
C LEU A 174 -19.66 -14.33 -4.09
N ILE A 175 -20.25 -13.89 -2.98
CA ILE A 175 -21.68 -14.07 -2.70
C ILE A 175 -22.49 -13.06 -3.52
N PRO A 176 -23.42 -13.51 -4.38
CA PRO A 176 -24.27 -12.60 -5.15
C PRO A 176 -25.08 -11.64 -4.26
N LEU A 177 -25.37 -10.44 -4.77
CA LEU A 177 -26.20 -9.39 -4.16
C LEU A 177 -25.64 -8.71 -2.89
N VAL A 178 -25.02 -9.46 -1.97
CA VAL A 178 -24.54 -8.92 -0.67
C VAL A 178 -23.03 -8.92 -0.53
N GLY A 179 -22.32 -9.76 -1.29
CA GLY A 179 -20.88 -9.97 -1.16
C GLY A 179 -20.08 -8.69 -1.37
N GLY A 180 -20.33 -7.97 -2.46
CA GLY A 180 -19.56 -6.77 -2.80
C GLY A 180 -19.69 -5.64 -1.76
N ILE A 181 -20.86 -5.48 -1.11
CA ILE A 181 -21.04 -4.47 -0.05
C ILE A 181 -20.20 -4.85 1.16
N ILE A 182 -20.23 -6.13 1.57
CA ILE A 182 -19.49 -6.60 2.74
C ILE A 182 -17.98 -6.56 2.46
N GLU A 183 -17.55 -6.98 1.28
CA GLU A 183 -16.15 -6.89 0.83
C GLU A 183 -15.64 -5.44 0.94
N THR A 184 -16.39 -4.48 0.39
CA THR A 184 -16.04 -3.05 0.48
C THR A 184 -15.89 -2.58 1.93
N ILE A 185 -16.81 -2.97 2.82
CA ILE A 185 -16.72 -2.63 4.25
C ILE A 185 -15.47 -3.25 4.88
N LEU A 186 -15.18 -4.52 4.60
CA LEU A 186 -14.01 -5.22 5.12
C LEU A 186 -12.70 -4.62 4.61
N GLU A 187 -12.65 -4.18 3.35
CA GLU A 187 -11.50 -3.46 2.79
C GLU A 187 -11.26 -2.14 3.50
N ILE A 188 -12.31 -1.36 3.81
CA ILE A 188 -12.21 -0.12 4.58
C ILE A 188 -11.69 -0.40 6.00
N VAL A 189 -12.18 -1.46 6.66
CA VAL A 189 -11.71 -1.86 7.99
C VAL A 189 -10.25 -2.32 7.93
N ALA A 190 -9.89 -3.16 6.96
CA ALA A 190 -8.53 -3.64 6.74
C ALA A 190 -7.57 -2.48 6.48
N PHE A 191 -7.98 -1.51 5.68
CA PHE A 191 -7.27 -0.27 5.41
C PHE A 191 -6.93 0.49 6.70
N VAL A 192 -7.92 0.74 7.57
CA VAL A 192 -7.71 1.42 8.85
C VAL A 192 -6.75 0.60 9.73
N ILE A 193 -6.89 -0.72 9.74
CA ILE A 193 -6.00 -1.62 10.50
C ILE A 193 -4.56 -1.55 9.98
N VAL A 194 -4.32 -1.42 8.67
CA VAL A 194 -2.98 -1.22 8.10
C VAL A 194 -2.35 0.07 8.64
N LEU A 195 -3.08 1.18 8.64
CA LEU A 195 -2.61 2.45 9.20
C LEU A 195 -2.30 2.33 10.70
N LEU A 196 -3.17 1.68 11.47
CA LEU A 196 -2.94 1.43 12.89
C LEU A 196 -1.76 0.48 13.14
N GLY A 197 -1.53 -0.48 12.25
CA GLY A 197 -0.40 -1.39 12.30
C GLY A 197 0.92 -0.64 12.21
N TRP A 198 1.10 0.17 11.17
CA TRP A 198 2.31 0.97 10.99
C TRP A 198 2.45 2.10 12.03
N LYS A 199 1.35 2.68 12.51
CA LYS A 199 1.37 3.63 13.63
C LYS A 199 1.88 2.98 14.92
N ASN A 200 1.47 1.75 15.21
CA ASN A 200 1.99 1.03 16.38
C ASN A 200 3.48 0.71 16.24
N VAL A 201 3.95 0.40 15.03
CA VAL A 201 5.39 0.23 14.76
C VAL A 201 6.13 1.55 14.99
N SER A 202 5.63 2.70 14.53
CA SER A 202 6.29 4.00 14.75
C SER A 202 6.30 4.47 16.21
N MET A 203 5.27 4.11 16.97
CA MET A 203 5.19 4.43 18.40
C MET A 203 5.99 3.45 19.27
N SER A 204 6.43 2.32 18.71
CA SER A 204 7.15 1.29 19.47
C SER A 204 8.48 1.78 20.02
N GLU A 205 8.83 1.27 21.20
CA GLU A 205 10.15 1.44 21.80
C GLU A 205 11.22 0.80 20.92
N GLU A 206 12.47 1.21 21.09
CA GLU A 206 13.59 0.57 20.40
C GLU A 206 13.77 -0.86 20.93
N PRO A 207 14.15 -1.83 20.08
CA PRO A 207 14.49 -3.17 20.54
C PRO A 207 15.58 -3.06 21.60
N THR A 208 15.36 -3.66 22.76
CA THR A 208 16.42 -3.78 23.76
C THR A 208 17.57 -4.55 23.11
N ALA A 209 18.76 -3.95 23.09
CA ALA A 209 19.97 -4.63 22.65
C ALA A 209 20.07 -5.92 23.49
N GLN A 210 19.90 -7.08 22.84
CA GLN A 210 20.10 -8.34 23.53
C GLN A 210 21.60 -8.47 23.77
N ALA A 211 21.95 -8.53 25.06
CA ALA A 211 23.28 -8.88 25.55
C ALA A 211 23.72 -10.26 25.04
#